data_AF-A0A8T8E2P0-F1
#
_entry.id   AF-A0A8T8E2P0-F1
#
_cell.length_a   1.000
_cell.length_b   1.000
_cell.length_c   1.000
_cell.angle_alpha   90.00
_cell.angle_beta   90.00
_cell.angle_gamma   90.00
#
_symmetry.space_group_name_H-M   'P 1'
#
loop_
_entity.id
_entity.type
_entity.pdbx_description
1 polymer ?
#
loop_
_entity_poly.entity_id
_entity_poly.type
_entity_poly.pdbx_seq_one_letter_code
_entity_poly.pdbx_strand_id
1 'polypeptide(L)'
;MDRDDPRPDPADGSPAALPADGAAADLPIALSDLFQLLATDRMRQLLYFLMARGGTVFVEDLEAAFDADAMVGFHHIQFPRLVDLHIIDYDREAGAITLTPIGDDLRPALEHIRAMDDPAIAAVPDRTER
;
A
#
# COMPACT_ATOMS: atom_id res chain seq x y z
N MET A 1 -60.12 14.45 29.03
CA MET A 1 -59.09 15.04 28.15
C MET A 1 -57.94 15.39 29.05
N ASP A 2 -56.87 14.59 29.01
CA ASP A 2 -55.54 14.99 29.44
C ASP A 2 -54.57 14.08 28.67
N ARG A 3 -53.77 14.69 27.80
CA ARG A 3 -52.66 14.06 27.09
C ARG A 3 -51.45 14.26 27.98
N ASP A 4 -50.71 13.21 28.29
CA ASP A 4 -49.30 13.37 28.63
C ASP A 4 -48.48 12.22 28.03
N ASP A 5 -47.30 12.60 27.56
CA ASP A 5 -46.54 12.05 26.45
C ASP A 5 -45.47 11.06 26.96
N PRO A 6 -45.28 9.87 26.34
CA PRO A 6 -44.14 9.04 26.68
C PRO A 6 -42.87 9.63 26.06
N ARG A 7 -42.12 10.35 26.88
CA ARG A 7 -40.75 10.83 26.63
C ARG A 7 -39.87 9.72 26.00
N PRO A 8 -39.35 9.87 24.77
CA PRO A 8 -38.34 8.97 24.25
C PRO A 8 -36.98 9.35 24.84
N ASP A 9 -36.43 8.49 25.69
CA ASP A 9 -35.02 8.59 26.09
C ASP A 9 -34.13 8.22 24.89
N PRO A 10 -33.08 9.01 24.61
CA PRO A 10 -32.29 8.89 23.40
C PRO A 10 -31.52 7.58 23.39
N ALA A 11 -31.50 6.97 22.20
CA ALA A 11 -30.65 5.87 21.80
C ALA A 11 -29.31 5.88 22.55
N ASP A 12 -29.11 4.86 23.38
CA ASP A 12 -27.79 4.44 23.83
C ASP A 12 -26.96 4.23 22.57
N GLY A 13 -26.04 5.18 22.35
CA GLY A 13 -25.18 5.26 21.20
C GLY A 13 -24.21 4.09 21.24
N SER A 14 -24.68 2.93 20.76
CA SER A 14 -23.81 1.88 20.27
C SER A 14 -22.85 2.57 19.30
N PRO A 15 -21.53 2.53 19.54
CA PRO A 15 -20.59 3.21 18.67
C PRO A 15 -20.83 2.64 17.28
N ALA A 16 -21.20 3.54 16.36
CA ALA A 16 -21.27 3.22 14.96
C ALA A 16 -19.92 2.59 14.62
N ALA A 17 -19.91 1.26 14.49
CA ALA A 17 -18.83 0.56 13.84
C ALA A 17 -18.73 1.25 12.49
N LEU A 18 -17.62 1.96 12.30
CA LEU A 18 -17.25 2.59 11.05
C LEU A 18 -17.63 1.61 9.93
N PRO A 19 -18.30 2.06 8.85
CA PRO A 19 -18.51 1.17 7.73
C PRO A 19 -17.13 0.67 7.34
N ALA A 20 -16.90 -0.63 7.51
CA ALA A 20 -15.74 -1.28 6.94
C ALA A 20 -15.83 -0.93 5.46
N ASP A 21 -14.89 -0.10 5.01
CA ASP A 21 -14.81 0.43 3.66
C ASP A 21 -14.72 -0.76 2.71
N GLY A 22 -15.90 -1.23 2.30
CA GLY A 22 -16.13 -2.45 1.54
C GLY A 22 -16.12 -2.17 0.04
N ALA A 23 -15.25 -1.25 -0.39
CA ALA A 23 -15.09 -0.88 -1.80
C ALA A 23 -13.66 -1.09 -2.32
N ALA A 24 -12.85 -1.89 -1.63
CA ALA A 24 -11.65 -2.53 -2.19
C ALA A 24 -11.97 -4.01 -2.49
N ALA A 25 -12.96 -4.25 -3.35
CA ALA A 25 -13.26 -5.60 -3.80
C ALA A 25 -12.14 -6.05 -4.78
N ASP A 26 -11.46 -7.13 -4.41
CA ASP A 26 -10.46 -7.89 -5.18
C ASP A 26 -8.97 -7.58 -4.96
N LEU A 27 -8.55 -7.17 -3.76
CA LEU A 27 -7.18 -7.45 -3.31
C LEU A 27 -7.18 -8.47 -2.16
N PRO A 28 -6.39 -9.55 -2.22
CA PRO A 28 -6.26 -10.52 -1.12
C PRO A 28 -5.48 -9.98 0.09
N ILE A 29 -5.15 -8.69 0.11
CA ILE A 29 -4.37 -8.02 1.16
C ILE A 29 -5.25 -6.99 1.86
N ALA A 30 -5.20 -6.96 3.19
CA ALA A 30 -5.89 -5.92 3.96
C ALA A 30 -5.35 -4.53 3.60
N LEU A 31 -6.25 -3.58 3.37
CA LEU A 31 -5.90 -2.21 2.97
C LEU A 31 -4.93 -1.54 3.96
N SER A 32 -5.05 -1.82 5.26
CA SER A 32 -4.13 -1.32 6.29
C SER A 32 -2.70 -1.87 6.14
N ASP A 33 -2.56 -3.16 5.86
CA ASP A 33 -1.26 -3.78 5.58
C ASP A 33 -0.64 -3.22 4.31
N LEU A 34 -1.45 -2.98 3.28
CA LEU A 34 -1.00 -2.32 2.06
C LEU A 34 -0.49 -0.91 2.32
N PHE A 35 -1.23 -0.08 3.05
CA PHE A 35 -0.77 1.27 3.39
C PHE A 35 0.49 1.24 4.25
N GLN A 36 0.59 0.32 5.21
CA GLN A 36 1.78 0.19 6.04
C GLN A 36 3.00 -0.29 5.24
N LEU A 37 2.77 -1.12 4.23
CA LEU A 37 3.79 -1.55 3.28
C LEU A 37 4.27 -0.37 2.42
N LEU A 38 3.34 0.40 1.87
CA LEU A 38 3.60 1.58 1.05
C LEU A 38 4.11 2.79 1.85
N ALA A 39 3.93 2.82 3.17
CA ALA A 39 4.48 3.88 4.02
C ALA A 39 6.01 3.84 4.10
N THR A 40 6.63 2.71 3.78
CA THR A 40 8.09 2.57 3.83
C THR A 40 8.70 3.02 2.51
N ASP A 41 9.53 4.07 2.54
CA ASP A 41 10.15 4.63 1.33
C ASP A 41 10.94 3.59 0.52
N ARG A 42 11.75 2.79 1.22
CA ARG A 42 12.53 1.69 0.63
C ARG A 42 11.65 0.65 -0.07
N MET A 43 10.45 0.39 0.46
CA MET A 43 9.51 -0.56 -0.16
C MET A 43 8.93 0.01 -1.44
N ARG A 44 8.55 1.29 -1.43
CA ARG A 44 8.07 1.98 -2.63
C ARG A 44 9.14 1.97 -3.72
N GLN A 45 10.40 2.30 -3.37
CA GLN A 45 11.52 2.27 -4.32
C GLN A 45 11.70 0.89 -4.96
N LEU A 46 11.65 -0.18 -4.16
CA LEU A 46 11.74 -1.55 -4.64
C LEU A 46 10.58 -1.88 -5.60
N LEU A 47 9.34 -1.56 -5.22
CA LEU A 47 8.17 -1.84 -6.06
C LEU A 47 8.17 -1.02 -7.35
N TYR A 48 8.60 0.24 -7.32
CA TYR A 48 8.79 1.05 -8.52
C TYR A 48 9.83 0.43 -9.45
N PHE A 49 10.94 -0.08 -8.90
CA PHE A 49 11.98 -0.74 -9.69
C PHE A 49 11.44 -2.00 -10.37
N LEU A 50 10.75 -2.85 -9.62
CA LEU A 50 10.14 -4.08 -10.14
C LEU A 50 9.09 -3.78 -11.23
N MET A 51 8.23 -2.78 -11.02
CA MET A 51 7.23 -2.39 -12.01
C MET A 51 7.82 -1.72 -13.25
N ALA A 52 8.84 -0.86 -13.07
CA ALA A 52 9.47 -0.18 -14.20
C ALA A 52 10.17 -1.17 -15.14
N ARG A 53 10.73 -2.24 -14.57
CA ARG A 53 11.36 -3.31 -15.34
C ARG A 53 10.33 -4.29 -15.92
N GLY A 54 9.28 -4.58 -15.15
CA GLY A 54 8.21 -5.49 -15.53
C GLY A 54 8.66 -6.96 -15.56
N GLY A 55 7.82 -7.86 -15.07
CA GLY A 55 8.10 -9.30 -15.07
C GLY A 55 9.13 -9.71 -14.00
N THR A 56 10.11 -10.51 -14.40
CA THR A 56 11.12 -11.10 -13.52
C THR A 56 12.40 -10.27 -13.50
N VAL A 57 12.87 -9.94 -12.31
CA VAL A 57 14.08 -9.15 -12.06
C VAL A 57 15.04 -9.98 -11.21
N PHE A 58 16.33 -10.00 -11.54
CA PHE A 58 17.31 -10.76 -10.76
C PHE A 58 17.83 -9.94 -9.58
N VAL A 59 18.22 -10.64 -8.51
CA VAL A 59 18.81 -10.01 -7.31
C VAL A 59 20.08 -9.25 -7.67
N GLU A 60 20.89 -9.74 -8.61
CA GLU A 60 22.08 -9.05 -9.09
C GLU A 60 21.78 -7.65 -9.67
N ASP A 61 20.62 -7.48 -10.32
CA ASP A 61 20.19 -6.16 -10.82
C ASP A 61 19.79 -5.22 -9.68
N LEU A 62 19.24 -5.78 -8.60
CA LEU A 62 18.95 -5.01 -7.39
C LEU A 62 20.23 -4.63 -6.65
N GLU A 63 21.21 -5.54 -6.57
CA GLU A 63 22.53 -5.26 -6.00
C GLU A 63 23.30 -4.19 -6.78
N ALA A 64 23.08 -4.08 -8.09
CA ALA A 64 23.64 -3.01 -8.91
C ALA A 64 22.91 -1.66 -8.71
N ALA A 65 21.62 -1.69 -8.35
CA ALA A 65 20.78 -0.49 -8.21
C ALA A 65 20.73 0.07 -6.78
N PHE A 66 20.98 -0.76 -5.76
CA PHE A 66 20.85 -0.42 -4.36
C PHE A 66 22.11 -0.77 -3.57
N ASP A 67 22.38 -0.03 -2.50
CA ASP A 67 23.52 -0.30 -1.61
C ASP A 67 23.38 -1.64 -0.89
N ALA A 68 24.51 -2.24 -0.51
CA ALA A 68 24.56 -3.52 0.20
C ALA A 68 23.72 -3.52 1.50
N ASP A 69 23.71 -2.41 2.25
CA ASP A 69 22.90 -2.27 3.47
C ASP A 69 21.39 -2.34 3.18
N ALA A 70 20.95 -1.68 2.10
CA ALA A 70 19.57 -1.77 1.64
C ALA A 70 19.22 -3.21 1.22
N MET A 71 20.16 -3.92 0.61
CA MET A 71 19.95 -5.30 0.18
C MET A 71 19.80 -6.28 1.34
N VAL A 72 20.55 -6.09 2.42
CA VAL A 72 20.34 -6.82 3.67
C VAL A 72 18.92 -6.57 4.18
N GLY A 73 18.46 -5.31 4.19
CA GLY A 73 17.09 -4.96 4.56
C GLY A 73 16.04 -5.63 3.67
N PHE A 74 16.28 -5.69 2.36
CA PHE A 74 15.36 -6.33 1.43
C PHE A 74 15.27 -7.84 1.65
N HIS A 75 16.39 -8.55 1.75
CA HIS A 75 16.39 -9.99 1.97
C HIS A 75 15.76 -10.40 3.30
N HIS A 76 16.02 -9.66 4.37
CA HIS A 76 15.61 -10.06 5.71
C HIS A 76 14.22 -9.56 6.11
N ILE A 77 13.76 -8.44 5.56
CA ILE A 77 12.53 -7.77 5.98
C ILE A 77 11.52 -7.68 4.84
N GLN A 78 11.95 -7.21 3.67
CA GLN A 78 11.00 -6.80 2.63
C GLN A 78 10.54 -7.94 1.73
N PHE A 79 11.45 -8.76 1.20
CA PHE A 79 11.07 -9.92 0.39
C PHE A 79 10.20 -10.92 1.16
N PRO A 80 10.51 -11.30 2.43
CA PRO A 80 9.65 -12.19 3.18
C PRO A 80 8.23 -11.63 3.34
N ARG A 81 8.10 -10.32 3.61
CA ARG A 81 6.79 -9.66 3.71
C ARG A 81 6.05 -9.60 2.38
N LEU A 82 6.74 -9.27 1.28
CA LEU A 82 6.13 -9.21 -0.04
C LEU A 82 5.67 -10.59 -0.53
N VAL A 83 6.41 -11.64 -0.17
CA VAL A 83 6.03 -13.03 -0.45
C VAL A 83 4.83 -13.47 0.41
N ASP A 84 4.82 -13.12 1.70
CA ASP A 84 3.71 -13.42 2.62
C ASP A 84 2.39 -12.79 2.14
N LEU A 85 2.48 -11.57 1.61
CA LEU A 85 1.36 -10.85 1.00
C LEU A 85 1.07 -11.27 -0.45
N HIS A 86 1.80 -12.25 -0.99
CA HIS A 86 1.69 -12.71 -2.38
C HIS A 86 1.87 -11.61 -3.44
N ILE A 87 2.56 -10.51 -3.12
CA ILE A 87 2.85 -9.39 -4.04
C ILE A 87 3.98 -9.75 -5.01
N ILE A 88 4.98 -10.48 -4.51
CA ILE A 88 6.09 -11.00 -5.31
C ILE A 88 6.21 -12.50 -5.12
N ASP A 89 6.76 -13.15 -6.12
CA ASP A 89 7.34 -14.48 -6.00
C ASP A 89 8.87 -14.32 -5.98
N TYR A 90 9.52 -14.84 -4.95
CA TYR A 90 10.97 -14.76 -4.79
C TYR A 90 11.60 -16.15 -4.83
N ASP A 91 12.26 -16.44 -5.93
CA ASP A 91 13.06 -17.65 -6.13
C ASP A 91 14.48 -17.40 -5.59
N ARG A 92 14.78 -18.03 -4.45
CA ARG A 92 16.09 -17.92 -3.78
C ARG A 92 17.18 -18.72 -4.50
N GLU A 93 16.80 -19.76 -5.23
CA GLU A 93 17.75 -20.65 -5.90
C GLU A 93 18.22 -20.03 -7.22
N ALA A 94 17.29 -19.42 -7.96
CA ALA A 94 17.56 -18.68 -9.18
C ALA A 94 17.96 -17.22 -8.94
N GLY A 95 17.76 -16.71 -7.71
CA GLY A 95 18.01 -15.30 -7.39
C GLY A 95 17.08 -14.37 -8.18
N ALA A 96 15.83 -14.76 -8.38
CA ALA A 96 14.89 -14.08 -9.25
C ALA A 96 13.64 -13.64 -8.48
N ILE A 97 13.20 -12.42 -8.73
CA ILE A 97 12.03 -11.79 -8.12
C ILE A 97 11.03 -11.50 -9.24
N THR A 98 9.85 -12.10 -9.15
CA THR A 98 8.79 -11.91 -10.15
C THR A 98 7.61 -11.19 -9.51
N LEU A 99 7.12 -10.15 -10.17
CA LEU A 99 5.88 -9.49 -9.73
C LEU A 99 4.69 -10.41 -10.01
N THR A 100 3.83 -10.63 -9.01
CA THR A 100 2.60 -11.40 -9.19
C THR A 100 1.49 -10.51 -9.78
N PRO A 101 0.36 -11.09 -10.22
CA PRO A 101 -0.80 -10.29 -10.64
C PRO A 101 -1.31 -9.34 -9.55
N ILE A 102 -1.19 -9.74 -8.28
CA ILE A 102 -1.58 -8.91 -7.12
C ILE A 102 -0.65 -7.69 -7.02
N GLY A 103 0.65 -7.89 -7.20
CA GLY A 103 1.60 -6.78 -7.25
C GLY A 103 1.42 -5.86 -8.46
N ASP A 104 0.95 -6.42 -9.59
CA ASP A 104 0.62 -5.64 -10.79
C ASP A 104 -0.59 -4.72 -10.56
N ASP A 105 -1.59 -5.18 -9.81
CA ASP A 105 -2.79 -4.40 -9.46
C ASP A 105 -2.48 -3.21 -8.54
N LEU A 106 -1.34 -3.24 -7.84
CA LEU A 106 -0.86 -2.10 -7.04
C LEU A 106 -0.30 -0.95 -7.87
N ARG A 107 -0.05 -1.17 -9.18
CA ARG A 107 0.49 -0.14 -10.09
C ARG A 107 -0.25 1.20 -10.03
N PRO A 108 -1.58 1.28 -10.19
CA PRO A 108 -2.31 2.54 -10.10
C PRO A 108 -2.16 3.24 -8.74
N ALA A 109 -2.16 2.50 -7.63
CA ALA A 109 -1.97 3.07 -6.29
C ALA A 109 -0.57 3.66 -6.12
N LEU A 110 0.46 2.96 -6.60
CA LEU A 110 1.85 3.39 -6.58
C LEU A 110 2.09 4.59 -7.51
N GLU A 111 1.51 4.62 -8.71
CA GLU A 111 1.57 5.80 -9.58
C GLU A 111 0.92 7.03 -8.94
N HIS A 112 -0.20 6.85 -8.24
CA HIS A 112 -0.85 7.93 -7.51
C HIS A 112 0.02 8.47 -6.38
N ILE A 113 0.63 7.58 -5.59
CA ILE A 113 1.56 7.97 -4.51
C ILE A 113 2.78 8.68 -5.08
N ARG A 114 3.35 8.19 -6.19
CA ARG A 114 4.48 8.84 -6.87
C ARG A 114 4.13 10.26 -7.31
N ALA A 115 2.93 10.47 -7.82
CA ALA A 115 2.46 11.80 -8.19
C ALA A 115 2.31 12.72 -6.97
N MET A 116 1.89 12.20 -5.81
CA MET A 116 1.80 12.97 -4.56
C MET A 116 3.17 13.29 -3.93
N ASP A 117 4.14 12.37 -4.06
CA ASP A 117 5.53 12.56 -3.60
C ASP A 117 6.29 13.53 -4.53
N ASP A 118 5.75 13.83 -5.72
CA ASP A 118 6.30 14.83 -6.63
C ASP A 118 6.12 16.26 -6.06
N PRO A 119 7.20 17.03 -5.87
CA PRO A 119 7.12 18.38 -5.32
C PRO A 119 6.29 19.35 -6.18
N ALA A 120 6.00 19.01 -7.44
CA ALA A 120 5.10 19.82 -8.29
C ALA A 120 3.62 19.73 -7.85
N ILE A 121 3.19 18.63 -7.21
CA ILE A 121 1.82 18.49 -6.68
C ILE A 121 1.71 19.05 -5.25
N ALA A 122 2.78 18.95 -4.45
CA ALA A 122 2.88 19.64 -3.15
C ALA A 122 2.84 21.18 -3.29
N ALA A 123 3.17 21.69 -4.48
CA ALA A 123 3.12 23.10 -4.83
C ALA A 123 1.76 23.55 -5.41
N VAL A 124 0.66 22.83 -5.19
CA VAL A 124 -0.67 23.42 -5.37
C VAL A 124 -0.91 24.35 -4.17
N PRO A 125 -0.78 25.70 -4.32
CA PRO A 125 -1.16 26.58 -3.25
C PRO A 125 -2.66 26.36 -3.00
N ASP A 126 -2.98 26.18 -1.73
CA ASP A 126 -4.32 26.20 -1.19
C ASP A 126 -5.13 27.28 -1.90
N ARG A 127 -6.11 26.86 -2.71
CA ARG A 127 -7.04 27.77 -3.38
C ARG A 127 -8.08 28.25 -2.38
N THR A 128 -7.65 28.86 -1.27
CA THR A 128 -8.47 29.77 -0.47
C THR A 128 -8.32 31.17 -1.05
N GLU A 129 -9.01 31.40 -2.15
CA GLU A 129 -9.47 32.74 -2.50
C GLU A 129 -10.99 32.72 -2.57
N ARG A 130 -11.64 33.06 -1.44
CA ARG A 130 -12.70 34.08 -1.41
C ARG A 130 -13.16 34.46 -0.01
#